data_AF-A0A3B3SJ62-F1
#
_entry.id   AF-A0A3B3SJ62-F1
#
_cell.length_a   1.000
_cell.length_b   1.000
_cell.length_c   1.000
_cell.angle_alpha   90.00
_cell.angle_beta   90.00
_cell.angle_gamma   90.00
#
_symmetry.space_group_name_H-M   'P 1'
#
loop_
_entity.id
_entity.type
_entity.pdbx_description
1 polymer ?
#
loop_
_entity_poly.entity_id
_entity_poly.type
_entity_poly.pdbx_seq_one_letter_code
_entity_poly.pdbx_strand_id
1 'polypeptide(L)'
;MAFGFGFLTSQAGRHKTVTMRPSPRSDKPVCLKSVIVRNRQHTGDLGSLDRRRLCKMATDWTPALWSDTFAQLEEDELEHGDSWAFQFNYSLTETLTKEERRRGWKIYCHRAYGRFRCSSCPNQWTSDRAVVLFAYRHERFRNQGKVMIRLFGQRCLNCRMNYEQLELSMRTVLRDLVLEIRRKCYHERNAPAPQGHGSDNIERVMTGPHREELCEACGYRKNIIH
;
A
#
# COMPACT_ATOMS: atom_id res chain seq x y z
N MET A 1 49.41 -48.08 12.05
CA MET A 1 48.76 -49.12 12.88
C MET A 1 47.40 -48.58 13.31
N ALA A 2 46.34 -49.40 13.26
CA ALA A 2 44.96 -48.94 13.41
C ALA A 2 44.47 -48.98 14.87
N PHE A 3 43.59 -48.06 15.24
CA PHE A 3 42.82 -48.14 16.48
C PHE A 3 41.66 -49.13 16.30
N GLY A 4 41.51 -50.05 17.25
CA GLY A 4 40.36 -50.95 17.31
C GLY A 4 39.33 -50.50 18.34
N PHE A 5 38.05 -50.59 17.99
CA PHE A 5 36.93 -50.61 18.92
C PHE A 5 36.05 -51.84 18.62
N GLY A 6 35.60 -52.54 19.67
CA GLY A 6 34.81 -53.76 19.55
C GLY A 6 33.30 -53.52 19.56
N PHE A 7 32.59 -54.29 18.72
CA PHE A 7 31.48 -55.21 19.08
C PHE A 7 30.91 -55.13 20.52
N LEU A 8 29.63 -55.33 20.84
CA LEU A 8 28.46 -55.93 20.15
C LEU A 8 27.27 -54.91 20.14
N THR A 9 25.96 -55.16 19.90
CA THR A 9 25.13 -56.38 19.82
C THR A 9 23.86 -56.21 18.94
N SER A 10 23.31 -57.35 18.52
CA SER A 10 22.02 -57.60 17.84
C SER A 10 20.77 -57.39 18.71
N GLN A 11 19.65 -56.96 18.10
CA GLN A 11 18.42 -57.77 18.05
C GLN A 11 17.45 -57.32 16.93
N ALA A 12 16.70 -58.28 16.36
CA ALA A 12 15.78 -58.07 15.23
C ALA A 12 14.32 -58.44 15.60
N GLY A 13 13.34 -57.72 15.04
CA GLY A 13 11.93 -57.83 15.48
C GLY A 13 10.87 -57.56 14.40
N ARG A 14 10.75 -58.46 13.42
CA ARG A 14 9.56 -58.77 12.57
C ARG A 14 8.53 -57.65 12.28
N HIS A 15 8.55 -57.15 11.03
CA HIS A 15 7.37 -56.54 10.41
C HIS A 15 6.34 -57.60 9.99
N LYS A 16 5.03 -57.28 10.07
CA LYS A 16 3.95 -58.06 9.46
C LYS A 16 3.24 -57.23 8.39
N THR A 17 3.03 -57.83 7.22
CA THR A 17 2.32 -57.25 6.07
C THR A 17 0.85 -57.70 6.08
N VAL A 18 -0.11 -56.78 5.93
CA VAL A 18 -1.49 -57.09 5.47
C VAL A 18 -1.97 -55.99 4.52
N THR A 19 -2.83 -56.38 3.57
CA THR A 19 -3.14 -55.76 2.28
C THR A 19 -4.24 -54.67 2.29
N MET A 20 -4.31 -53.91 1.19
CA MET A 20 -5.24 -52.79 0.93
C MET A 20 -6.62 -53.16 0.33
N ARG A 21 -7.53 -52.15 0.36
CA ARG A 21 -8.66 -51.81 -0.53
C ARG A 21 -10.08 -52.02 0.05
N PRO A 22 -11.13 -51.32 -0.47
CA PRO A 22 -11.18 -50.12 -1.31
C PRO A 22 -12.06 -48.95 -0.75
N SER A 23 -12.10 -47.80 -1.44
CA SER A 23 -13.03 -46.70 -1.15
C SER A 23 -14.49 -46.99 -1.55
N PRO A 24 -15.47 -46.36 -0.87
CA PRO A 24 -16.76 -45.98 -1.46
C PRO A 24 -16.86 -44.46 -1.71
N ARG A 25 -17.83 -44.07 -2.54
CA ARG A 25 -18.08 -42.69 -2.97
C ARG A 25 -19.18 -42.02 -2.13
N SER A 26 -19.11 -40.68 -2.10
CA SER A 26 -20.21 -39.72 -2.05
C SER A 26 -21.33 -39.91 -1.01
N ASP A 27 -21.40 -38.96 -0.08
CA ASP A 27 -22.68 -38.42 0.39
C ASP A 27 -22.66 -36.89 0.31
N LYS A 28 -23.79 -36.32 -0.14
CA LYS A 28 -24.00 -34.86 -0.24
C LYS A 28 -24.86 -34.43 0.95
N PRO A 29 -24.57 -33.29 1.60
CA PRO A 29 -25.53 -32.70 2.53
C PRO A 29 -26.80 -32.27 1.79
N VAL A 30 -27.95 -32.66 2.34
CA VAL A 30 -29.28 -32.43 1.76
C VAL A 30 -29.72 -30.98 1.95
N CYS A 31 -30.25 -30.37 0.90
CA CYS A 31 -30.82 -29.02 0.97
C CYS A 31 -32.24 -29.09 1.57
N LEU A 32 -32.39 -28.67 2.83
CA LEU A 32 -33.68 -28.58 3.50
C LEU A 32 -34.53 -27.45 2.91
N LYS A 33 -35.72 -27.80 2.40
CA LYS A 33 -36.71 -26.86 1.89
C LYS A 33 -37.46 -26.21 3.05
N SER A 34 -37.24 -24.92 3.30
CA SER A 34 -38.07 -24.13 4.22
C SER A 34 -39.49 -24.03 3.67
N VAL A 35 -40.49 -24.46 4.44
CA VAL A 35 -41.90 -24.37 4.06
C VAL A 35 -42.37 -22.91 4.11
N ILE A 36 -43.00 -22.45 3.03
CA ILE A 36 -43.63 -21.13 2.96
C ILE A 36 -44.96 -21.18 3.73
N VAL A 37 -45.00 -20.59 4.92
CA VAL A 37 -46.26 -20.17 5.55
C VAL A 37 -46.49 -18.70 5.21
N ARG A 38 -47.49 -18.43 4.37
CA ARG A 38 -47.97 -17.07 4.13
C ARG A 38 -48.74 -16.61 5.35
N ASN A 39 -48.42 -15.43 5.88
CA ASN A 39 -49.43 -14.62 6.54
C ASN A 39 -49.36 -13.20 5.99
N ARG A 40 -50.53 -12.64 5.64
CA ARG A 40 -50.67 -11.45 4.79
C ARG A 40 -51.67 -10.51 5.43
N GLN A 41 -51.18 -9.43 6.03
CA GLN A 41 -52.01 -8.28 6.39
C GLN A 41 -51.35 -6.97 5.94
N HIS A 42 -52.20 -6.03 5.54
CA HIS A 42 -51.87 -4.81 4.81
C HIS A 42 -51.39 -3.67 5.72
N THR A 43 -50.22 -3.13 5.42
CA THR A 43 -49.95 -1.68 5.24
C THR A 43 -48.96 -1.63 4.06
N GLY A 44 -48.78 -0.59 3.25
CA GLY A 44 -48.99 0.84 3.40
C GLY A 44 -47.96 1.44 2.43
N ASP A 45 -48.43 2.25 1.50
CA ASP A 45 -47.86 2.46 0.16
C ASP A 45 -46.44 3.08 0.04
N LEU A 46 -45.86 2.89 -1.16
CA LEU A 46 -44.82 3.69 -1.84
C LEU A 46 -43.81 4.54 -1.02
N GLY A 47 -42.51 4.22 -1.15
CA GLY A 47 -41.44 5.12 -0.71
C GLY A 47 -40.03 4.59 -0.98
N SER A 48 -39.59 4.67 -2.25
CA SER A 48 -38.24 4.27 -2.71
C SER A 48 -37.10 4.81 -1.82
N LEU A 49 -36.67 4.03 -0.82
CA LEU A 49 -35.48 4.35 -0.03
C LEU A 49 -34.23 4.21 -0.90
N ASP A 50 -33.64 5.36 -1.15
CA ASP A 50 -32.78 5.63 -2.29
C ASP A 50 -31.52 4.75 -2.32
N ARG A 51 -31.31 4.04 -3.44
CA ARG A 51 -30.05 3.33 -3.74
C ARG A 51 -28.82 4.24 -3.70
N ARG A 52 -28.98 5.57 -3.81
CA ARG A 52 -27.91 6.56 -3.60
C ARG A 52 -27.36 6.60 -2.17
N ARG A 53 -28.06 6.07 -1.15
CA ARG A 53 -27.56 6.07 0.23
C ARG A 53 -26.48 5.02 0.51
N LEU A 54 -26.18 4.13 -0.45
CA LEU A 54 -25.06 3.19 -0.40
C LEU A 54 -23.80 3.66 -1.14
N CYS A 55 -23.73 4.93 -1.55
CA CYS A 55 -22.47 5.58 -1.93
C CYS A 55 -21.53 5.83 -0.72
N LYS A 56 -21.88 5.29 0.46
CA LYS A 56 -21.22 5.55 1.75
C LYS A 56 -20.06 4.60 2.06
N MET A 57 -19.43 4.04 1.04
CA MET A 57 -18.00 3.71 1.08
C MET A 57 -17.24 4.85 0.39
N ALA A 58 -17.22 5.99 1.09
CA ALA A 58 -16.01 6.79 1.08
C ALA A 58 -14.92 5.89 1.66
N THR A 59 -13.94 5.58 0.83
CA THR A 59 -12.73 4.84 1.16
C THR A 59 -12.16 5.37 2.48
N ASP A 60 -11.78 4.48 3.42
CA ASP A 60 -11.27 4.80 4.78
C ASP A 60 -9.89 5.50 4.79
N TRP A 61 -9.61 6.32 3.77
CA TRP A 61 -8.46 7.18 3.69
C TRP A 61 -8.60 8.29 4.73
N THR A 62 -7.76 8.24 5.77
CA THR A 62 -7.58 9.33 6.73
C THR A 62 -6.09 9.54 6.98
N PRO A 63 -5.64 10.76 7.34
CA PRO A 63 -4.26 11.00 7.75
C PRO A 63 -3.80 10.11 8.92
N ALA A 64 -4.71 9.74 9.83
CA ALA A 64 -4.45 8.82 10.93
C ALA A 64 -4.04 7.43 10.41
N LEU A 65 -4.81 6.82 9.49
CA LEU A 65 -4.51 5.50 8.95
C LEU A 65 -3.12 5.43 8.28
N TRP A 66 -2.66 6.53 7.66
CA TRP A 66 -1.30 6.64 7.13
C TRP A 66 -0.23 6.65 8.22
N SER A 67 -0.43 7.44 9.28
CA SER A 67 0.47 7.45 10.44
C SER A 67 0.51 6.08 11.13
N ASP A 68 -0.65 5.45 11.34
CA ASP A 68 -0.77 4.15 12.00
C ASP A 68 -0.11 3.03 11.17
N THR A 69 -0.33 3.03 9.85
CA THR A 69 0.31 2.07 8.93
C THR A 69 1.82 2.30 8.83
N PHE A 70 2.28 3.54 8.92
CA PHE A 70 3.71 3.85 8.95
C PHE A 70 4.36 3.40 10.26
N ALA A 71 3.74 3.67 11.41
CA ALA A 71 4.23 3.23 12.72
C ALA A 71 4.36 1.69 12.79
N GLN A 72 3.37 0.94 12.28
CA GLN A 72 3.48 -0.52 12.15
C GLN A 72 4.68 -0.94 11.31
N LEU A 73 4.93 -0.29 10.16
CA LEU A 73 6.07 -0.62 9.31
C LEU A 73 7.42 -0.17 9.88
N GLU A 74 7.44 0.87 10.72
CA GLU A 74 8.59 1.30 11.48
C GLU A 74 8.98 0.24 12.52
N GLU A 75 8.00 -0.23 13.31
CA GLU A 75 8.17 -1.32 14.28
C GLU A 75 8.54 -2.65 13.59
N ASP A 76 7.82 -3.05 12.54
CA ASP A 76 7.99 -4.33 11.83
C ASP A 76 9.26 -4.42 10.97
N GLU A 77 9.69 -3.32 10.33
CA GLU A 77 10.70 -3.36 9.25
C GLU A 77 11.88 -2.40 9.41
N LEU A 78 11.86 -1.46 10.36
CA LEU A 78 12.98 -0.54 10.58
C LEU A 78 13.97 -1.04 11.65
N GLU A 79 13.49 -1.52 12.80
CA GLU A 79 14.26 -2.16 13.90
C GLU A 79 15.51 -1.40 14.44
N HIS A 80 15.76 -0.13 14.05
CA HIS A 80 16.97 0.62 14.47
C HIS A 80 16.86 1.33 15.83
N GLY A 81 15.70 1.30 16.50
CA GLY A 81 15.49 1.94 17.80
C GLY A 81 15.36 3.47 17.79
N ASP A 82 15.30 4.08 16.61
CA ASP A 82 14.88 5.48 16.42
C ASP A 82 13.35 5.60 16.41
N SER A 83 12.83 6.80 16.69
CA SER A 83 11.40 7.12 16.55
C SER A 83 11.15 8.11 15.41
N TRP A 84 10.21 7.81 14.51
CA TRP A 84 9.91 8.58 13.31
C TRP A 84 8.54 9.28 13.37
N ALA A 85 8.56 10.61 13.36
CA ALA A 85 7.32 11.39 13.26
C ALA A 85 6.80 11.44 11.81
N PHE A 86 5.56 11.03 11.57
CA PHE A 86 4.89 11.06 10.27
C PHE A 86 3.80 12.16 10.20
N GLN A 87 3.84 13.02 9.18
CA GLN A 87 2.94 14.18 9.05
C GLN A 87 2.52 14.47 7.61
N PHE A 88 1.30 14.96 7.40
CA PHE A 88 0.86 15.48 6.09
C PHE A 88 1.31 16.93 5.90
N ASN A 89 1.82 17.24 4.70
CA ASN A 89 2.13 18.60 4.29
C ASN A 89 1.63 18.85 2.86
N TYR A 90 0.43 19.44 2.75
CA TYR A 90 -0.22 19.75 1.47
C TYR A 90 0.48 20.86 0.66
N SER A 91 1.47 21.58 1.22
CA SER A 91 2.30 22.54 0.47
C SER A 91 3.65 21.97 0.03
N LEU A 92 3.96 20.70 0.38
CA LEU A 92 5.25 20.08 0.07
C LEU A 92 5.54 20.05 -1.43
N THR A 93 6.79 20.34 -1.81
CA THR A 93 7.29 20.34 -3.19
C THR A 93 8.49 19.41 -3.35
N GLU A 94 8.81 19.03 -4.58
CA GLU A 94 9.94 18.14 -4.89
C GLU A 94 11.31 18.84 -4.77
N THR A 95 11.32 20.12 -4.39
CA THR A 95 12.52 20.96 -4.28
C THR A 95 12.83 21.30 -2.83
N LEU A 96 14.02 20.91 -2.37
CA LEU A 96 14.58 21.38 -1.09
C LEU A 96 15.55 22.54 -1.31
N THR A 97 15.43 23.55 -0.45
CA THR A 97 16.41 24.65 -0.30
C THR A 97 17.80 24.14 0.09
N LYS A 98 18.83 24.99 -0.04
CA LYS A 98 20.19 24.64 0.40
C LYS A 98 20.24 24.36 1.90
N GLU A 99 19.46 25.11 2.67
CA GLU A 99 19.36 25.05 4.13
C GLU A 99 18.67 23.76 4.59
N GLU A 100 17.63 23.32 3.90
CA GLU A 100 16.98 22.03 4.17
C GLU A 100 17.89 20.84 3.85
N ARG A 101 18.59 20.88 2.70
CA ARG A 101 19.57 19.84 2.33
C ARG A 101 20.71 19.77 3.35
N ARG A 102 21.23 20.92 3.81
CA ARG A 102 22.21 21.02 4.91
C ARG A 102 21.69 20.45 6.22
N ARG A 103 20.38 20.58 6.50
CA ARG A 103 19.67 19.96 7.64
C ARG A 103 19.32 18.48 7.42
N GLY A 104 19.87 17.83 6.39
CA GLY A 104 19.76 16.39 6.15
C GLY A 104 18.44 15.93 5.52
N TRP A 105 17.56 16.87 5.11
CA TRP A 105 16.33 16.55 4.37
C TRP A 105 16.65 15.94 3.01
N LYS A 106 15.84 14.95 2.63
CA LYS A 106 15.87 14.23 1.36
C LYS A 106 14.46 14.16 0.80
N ILE A 107 14.34 14.05 -0.51
CA ILE A 107 13.07 13.82 -1.22
C ILE A 107 13.04 12.38 -1.73
N TYR A 108 11.87 11.75 -1.63
CA TYR A 108 11.55 10.51 -2.34
C TYR A 108 10.19 10.69 -3.03
N CYS A 109 10.21 10.71 -4.37
CA CYS A 109 9.00 10.75 -5.19
C CYS A 109 8.63 9.31 -5.56
N HIS A 110 7.57 8.78 -4.97
CA HIS A 110 7.05 7.45 -5.28
C HIS A 110 5.98 7.55 -6.38
N ARG A 111 6.23 6.94 -7.53
CA ARG A 111 5.23 6.77 -8.59
C ARG A 111 4.47 5.45 -8.39
N ALA A 112 3.15 5.53 -8.27
CA ALA A 112 2.26 4.40 -8.04
C ALA A 112 1.18 4.29 -9.11
N TYR A 113 0.71 3.06 -9.35
CA TYR A 113 -0.62 2.87 -9.90
C TYR A 113 -1.68 3.26 -8.86
N GLY A 114 -2.66 4.06 -9.27
CA GLY A 114 -3.75 4.53 -8.42
C GLY A 114 -5.05 4.77 -9.17
N ARG A 115 -6.12 4.95 -8.40
CA ARG A 115 -7.47 5.27 -8.90
C ARG A 115 -7.89 6.65 -8.40
N PHE A 116 -8.72 7.31 -9.20
CA PHE A 116 -9.37 8.56 -8.88
C PHE A 116 -10.88 8.43 -9.16
N ARG A 117 -11.68 9.10 -8.33
CA ARG A 117 -13.13 9.23 -8.49
C ARG A 117 -13.49 10.70 -8.49
N CYS A 118 -14.27 11.14 -9.48
CA CYS A 118 -14.74 12.51 -9.49
C CYS A 118 -15.77 12.73 -8.38
N SER A 119 -15.59 13.81 -7.61
CA SER A 119 -16.55 14.26 -6.59
C SER A 119 -17.81 14.87 -7.18
N SER A 120 -17.73 15.36 -8.43
CA SER A 120 -18.80 16.13 -9.11
C SER A 120 -19.53 15.37 -10.22
N CYS A 121 -19.05 14.21 -10.66
CA CYS A 121 -19.72 13.39 -11.68
C CYS A 121 -19.38 11.89 -11.52
N PRO A 122 -20.08 10.96 -12.20
CA PRO A 122 -19.82 9.52 -12.07
C PRO A 122 -18.45 9.02 -12.57
N ASN A 123 -17.63 9.90 -13.16
CA ASN A 123 -16.37 9.53 -13.80
C ASN A 123 -15.35 8.96 -12.80
N GLN A 124 -14.78 7.81 -13.13
CA GLN A 124 -13.70 7.18 -12.39
C GLN A 124 -12.61 6.78 -13.39
N TRP A 125 -11.35 6.97 -13.02
CA TRP A 125 -10.21 6.63 -13.89
C TRP A 125 -9.03 6.12 -13.07
N THR A 126 -8.07 5.54 -13.76
CA THR A 126 -6.84 5.02 -13.17
C THR A 126 -5.65 5.74 -13.79
N SER A 127 -4.56 5.82 -13.04
CA SER A 127 -3.29 6.35 -13.52
C SER A 127 -2.15 5.45 -13.06
N ASP A 128 -1.28 5.11 -13.99
CA ASP A 128 0.02 4.51 -13.74
C ASP A 128 1.03 5.53 -13.16
N ARG A 129 0.89 6.80 -13.52
CA ARG A 129 1.69 7.94 -13.03
C ARG A 129 1.01 8.72 -11.89
N ALA A 130 0.39 8.06 -10.92
CA ALA A 130 0.02 8.75 -9.68
C ALA A 130 1.27 9.01 -8.83
N VAL A 131 1.34 10.16 -8.14
CA VAL A 131 2.57 10.58 -7.44
C VAL A 131 2.29 10.79 -5.95
N VAL A 132 3.09 10.11 -5.13
CA VAL A 132 3.22 10.36 -3.69
C VAL A 132 4.59 10.96 -3.44
N LEU A 133 4.63 12.07 -2.72
CA LEU A 133 5.85 12.79 -2.41
C LEU A 133 6.16 12.70 -0.94
N PHE A 134 7.38 12.28 -0.63
CA PHE A 134 7.93 12.26 0.72
C PHE A 134 9.11 13.21 0.84
N ALA A 135 9.12 14.00 1.91
CA ALA A 135 10.33 14.65 2.40
C ALA A 135 10.67 14.05 3.76
N TYR A 136 11.91 13.59 3.93
CA TYR A 136 12.31 12.86 5.14
C TYR A 136 13.71 13.24 5.60
N ARG A 137 13.95 13.14 6.91
CA ARG A 137 15.29 13.30 7.51
C ARG A 137 15.47 12.41 8.73
N HIS A 138 16.72 12.07 9.02
CA HIS A 138 17.13 11.36 10.23
C HIS A 138 18.07 12.26 11.05
N GLU A 139 17.67 12.62 12.26
CA GLU A 139 18.44 13.38 13.25
C GLU A 139 19.19 12.39 14.17
N ARG A 140 20.25 11.75 13.65
CA ARG A 140 21.03 10.70 14.36
C ARG A 140 21.40 11.03 15.81
N PHE A 141 21.74 12.28 16.12
CA PHE A 141 22.10 12.71 17.48
C PHE A 141 20.94 12.70 18.49
N ARG A 142 19.71 12.48 18.03
CA ARG A 142 18.47 12.47 18.83
C ARG A 142 17.74 11.13 18.78
N ASN A 143 18.27 10.17 18.04
CA ASN A 143 17.61 8.94 17.63
C ASN A 143 16.17 9.18 17.09
N GLN A 144 16.02 10.19 16.23
CA GLN A 144 14.71 10.66 15.76
C GLN A 144 14.69 10.89 14.26
N GLY A 145 13.63 10.43 13.60
CA GLY A 145 13.35 10.73 12.21
C GLY A 145 12.09 11.55 12.01
N LYS A 146 11.95 12.14 10.82
CA LYS A 146 10.75 12.88 10.41
C LYS A 146 10.42 12.57 8.96
N VAL A 147 9.14 12.34 8.68
CA VAL A 147 8.55 12.19 7.34
C VAL A 147 7.42 13.20 7.19
N MET A 148 7.45 13.94 6.08
CA MET A 148 6.32 14.69 5.56
C MET A 148 5.84 14.03 4.27
N ILE A 149 4.53 13.81 4.14
CA ILE A 149 3.89 13.26 2.93
C ILE A 149 3.00 14.30 2.24
N ARG A 150 2.96 14.26 0.90
CA ARG A 150 1.90 14.82 0.05
C ARG A 150 1.43 13.79 -0.96
N LEU A 151 0.12 13.66 -1.11
CA LEU A 151 -0.52 12.91 -2.19
C LEU A 151 -0.92 13.90 -3.28
N PHE A 152 -0.46 13.71 -4.51
CA PHE A 152 -0.86 14.55 -5.63
C PHE A 152 -2.13 14.01 -6.29
N GLY A 153 -3.10 14.89 -6.48
CA GLY A 153 -4.38 14.56 -7.12
C GLY A 153 -4.35 14.68 -8.64
N GLN A 154 -5.48 14.33 -9.26
CA GLN A 154 -5.73 14.54 -10.68
C GLN A 154 -7.11 15.15 -10.91
N ARG A 155 -7.24 16.07 -11.86
CA ARG A 155 -8.51 16.67 -12.24
C ARG A 155 -9.32 15.71 -13.10
N CYS A 156 -10.63 15.65 -12.86
CA CYS A 156 -11.53 14.95 -13.77
C CYS A 156 -11.52 15.60 -15.16
N LEU A 157 -11.37 14.80 -16.22
CA LEU A 157 -11.35 15.26 -17.62
C LEU A 157 -12.58 16.10 -18.00
N ASN A 158 -13.75 15.73 -17.47
CA ASN A 158 -15.04 16.34 -17.81
C ASN A 158 -15.30 17.62 -17.01
N CYS A 159 -14.98 17.61 -15.70
CA CYS A 159 -15.30 18.73 -14.80
C CYS A 159 -14.16 19.75 -14.70
N ARG A 160 -12.90 19.31 -14.70
CA ARG A 160 -11.68 20.13 -14.61
C ARG A 160 -11.56 21.10 -13.42
N MET A 161 -12.47 21.03 -12.45
CA MET A 161 -12.54 21.91 -11.27
C MET A 161 -11.40 21.64 -10.27
N ASN A 162 -11.55 20.61 -9.44
CA ASN A 162 -10.66 20.30 -8.33
C ASN A 162 -9.77 19.09 -8.66
N TYR A 163 -8.65 18.98 -7.96
CA TYR A 163 -7.87 17.75 -7.93
C TYR A 163 -8.60 16.72 -7.05
N GLU A 164 -8.91 15.56 -7.60
CA GLU A 164 -9.55 14.48 -6.86
C GLU A 164 -8.50 13.65 -6.10
N GLN A 165 -8.92 13.07 -4.97
CA GLN A 165 -8.07 12.29 -4.09
C GLN A 165 -7.57 10.99 -4.76
N LEU A 166 -6.30 10.68 -4.50
CA LEU A 166 -5.63 9.46 -4.94
C LEU A 166 -5.97 8.27 -4.03
N GLU A 167 -6.56 7.22 -4.61
CA GLU A 167 -6.78 5.91 -4.00
C GLU A 167 -5.67 4.92 -4.42
N LEU A 168 -4.95 4.32 -3.48
CA LEU A 168 -3.88 3.34 -3.73
C LEU A 168 -3.60 2.43 -2.52
N SER A 169 -2.69 1.45 -2.68
CA SER A 169 -2.22 0.60 -1.60
C SER A 169 -1.23 1.33 -0.68
N MET A 170 -1.76 1.95 0.37
CA MET A 170 -0.99 2.71 1.37
C MET A 170 0.21 1.92 1.93
N ARG A 171 0.00 0.68 2.41
CA ARG A 171 1.06 -0.16 2.97
C ARG A 171 2.18 -0.42 1.97
N THR A 172 1.89 -0.57 0.67
CA THR A 172 2.91 -0.73 -0.38
C THR A 172 3.77 0.53 -0.54
N VAL A 173 3.15 1.70 -0.61
CA VAL A 173 3.85 2.98 -0.76
C VAL A 173 4.73 3.28 0.46
N LEU A 174 4.21 3.04 1.67
CA LEU A 174 4.95 3.27 2.91
C LEU A 174 6.09 2.26 3.11
N ARG A 175 5.92 1.01 2.69
CA ARG A 175 7.00 0.01 2.70
C ARG A 175 8.18 0.45 1.84
N ASP A 176 7.89 0.94 0.64
CA ASP A 176 8.90 1.48 -0.27
C ASP A 176 9.61 2.74 0.29
N LEU A 177 8.91 3.56 1.08
CA LEU A 177 9.55 4.63 1.84
C LEU A 177 10.49 4.08 2.93
N VAL A 178 10.07 3.06 3.70
CA VAL A 178 10.89 2.44 4.75
C VAL A 178 12.17 1.83 4.16
N LEU A 179 12.08 1.14 3.01
CA LEU A 179 13.24 0.65 2.27
C LEU A 179 14.20 1.78 1.85
N GLU A 180 13.67 2.90 1.36
CA GLU A 180 14.49 4.07 1.00
C GLU A 180 15.13 4.73 2.23
N ILE A 181 14.43 4.78 3.37
CA ILE A 181 14.98 5.24 4.66
C ILE A 181 16.14 4.33 5.11
N ARG A 182 15.96 3.00 5.12
CA ARG A 182 17.03 2.02 5.44
C ARG A 182 18.26 2.22 4.57
N ARG A 183 18.06 2.36 3.25
CA ARG A 183 19.14 2.60 2.28
C ARG A 183 19.85 3.94 2.48
N LYS A 184 19.12 5.05 2.68
CA LYS A 184 19.66 6.43 2.65
C LYS A 184 20.04 6.99 4.03
N CYS A 185 19.38 6.58 5.10
CA CYS A 185 19.60 7.06 6.46
C CYS A 185 20.42 6.08 7.31
N TYR A 186 20.24 4.76 7.11
CA TYR A 186 20.98 3.72 7.83
C TYR A 186 22.12 3.08 7.03
N HIS A 187 22.22 3.40 5.74
CA HIS A 187 23.25 2.91 4.82
C HIS A 187 23.25 1.39 4.63
N GLU A 188 22.08 0.76 4.79
CA GLU A 188 21.88 -0.66 4.50
C GLU A 188 21.98 -0.92 3.00
N ARG A 189 23.19 -1.23 2.52
CA ARG A 189 23.48 -1.51 1.10
C ARG A 189 22.78 -2.76 0.57
N ASN A 190 22.35 -3.66 1.46
CA ASN A 190 21.68 -4.91 1.13
C ASN A 190 20.15 -4.82 1.19
N ALA A 191 19.59 -3.68 1.61
CA ALA A 191 18.14 -3.48 1.60
C ALA A 191 17.61 -3.54 0.15
N PRO A 192 16.49 -4.23 -0.12
CA PRO A 192 15.87 -4.24 -1.43
C PRO A 192 15.60 -2.82 -1.94
N ALA A 193 15.79 -2.60 -3.25
CA ALA A 193 15.38 -1.34 -3.85
C ALA A 193 13.85 -1.18 -3.75
N PRO A 194 13.33 0.03 -3.45
CA PRO A 194 11.90 0.31 -3.52
C PRO A 194 11.31 -0.06 -4.89
N GLN A 195 10.10 -0.61 -4.91
CA GLN A 195 9.44 -1.04 -6.16
C GLN A 195 8.89 0.15 -6.95
N GLY A 196 8.36 1.16 -6.24
CA GLY A 196 7.91 2.42 -6.81
C GLY A 196 9.06 3.23 -7.40
N HIS A 197 8.82 3.81 -8.58
CA HIS A 197 9.86 4.51 -9.34
C HIS A 197 10.24 5.84 -8.69
N GLY A 198 11.30 5.79 -7.88
CA GLY A 198 12.00 6.94 -7.32
C GLY A 198 12.55 7.89 -8.40
N SER A 199 13.13 9.01 -7.95
CA SER A 199 13.67 10.08 -8.81
C SER A 199 14.89 9.71 -9.66
N ASP A 200 15.37 8.46 -9.58
CA ASP A 200 16.52 7.97 -10.34
C ASP A 200 16.13 7.70 -11.81
N ASN A 201 15.87 8.76 -12.58
CA ASN A 201 15.85 8.95 -14.05
C ASN A 201 15.36 7.86 -15.03
N ILE A 202 14.87 6.71 -14.57
CA ILE A 202 14.27 5.70 -15.43
C ILE A 202 12.81 6.10 -15.63
N GLU A 203 12.60 6.93 -16.64
CA GLU A 203 11.32 7.04 -17.32
C GLU A 203 11.05 5.71 -18.05
N ARG A 204 10.69 4.67 -17.28
CA ARG A 204 10.05 3.49 -17.85
C ARG A 204 8.85 3.99 -18.62
N VAL A 205 8.75 3.63 -19.89
CA VAL A 205 7.68 4.05 -20.78
C VAL A 205 6.34 3.55 -20.21
N MET A 206 5.72 4.39 -19.38
CA MET A 206 4.36 4.21 -18.91
C MET A 206 3.46 4.52 -20.10
N THR A 207 3.06 3.46 -20.78
CA THR A 207 2.31 3.44 -22.04
C THR A 207 0.83 3.82 -21.88
N GLY A 208 0.37 4.08 -20.65
CA GLY A 208 -0.95 4.68 -20.42
C GLY A 208 -1.00 6.13 -20.92
N PRO A 209 -2.15 6.60 -21.43
CA PRO A 209 -2.34 8.00 -21.82
C PRO A 209 -2.46 8.91 -20.59
N HIS A 210 -1.32 9.16 -19.94
CA HIS A 210 -1.24 10.12 -18.85
C HIS A 210 -1.45 11.55 -19.37
N ARG A 211 -2.44 12.23 -18.79
CA ARG A 211 -2.82 13.61 -19.14
C ARG A 211 -2.16 14.57 -18.17
N GLU A 212 -0.97 15.05 -18.53
CA GLU A 212 -0.17 15.96 -17.71
C GLU A 212 -0.93 17.23 -17.32
N GLU A 213 -1.80 17.72 -18.21
CA GLU A 213 -2.65 18.90 -18.01
C GLU A 213 -3.72 18.73 -16.93
N LEU A 214 -3.98 17.49 -16.51
CA LEU A 214 -4.88 17.14 -15.41
C LEU A 214 -4.13 16.71 -14.15
N CYS A 215 -2.81 16.49 -14.21
CA CYS A 215 -2.03 15.98 -13.08
C CYS A 215 -1.39 17.11 -12.27
N GLU A 216 -1.69 17.14 -10.96
CA GLU A 216 -1.15 18.15 -10.04
C GLU A 216 0.39 18.14 -10.04
N ALA A 217 1.01 16.96 -9.94
CA ALA A 217 2.46 16.80 -9.92
C ALA A 217 3.15 17.31 -11.20
N CYS A 218 2.58 17.05 -12.37
CA CYS A 218 3.13 17.55 -13.64
C CYS A 218 2.96 19.07 -13.78
N GLY A 219 1.86 19.63 -13.27
CA GLY A 219 1.70 21.09 -13.13
C GLY A 219 2.78 21.72 -12.26
N TYR A 220 3.06 21.14 -11.07
CA TYR A 220 4.12 21.64 -10.19
C TYR A 220 5.51 21.59 -10.82
N ARG A 221 5.86 20.49 -11.51
CA ARG A 221 7.18 20.36 -12.17
C ARG A 221 7.41 21.41 -13.24
N LYS A 222 6.38 21.75 -14.03
CA LYS A 222 6.48 22.78 -15.09
C LYS A 222 6.71 24.18 -14.52
N ASN A 223 6.13 24.47 -13.35
CA ASN A 223 6.27 25.77 -12.67
C ASN A 223 7.61 25.98 -11.94
N ILE A 224 8.55 25.02 -12.00
CA ILE A 224 9.87 25.09 -11.35
C ILE A 224 11.00 25.38 -12.36
N ILE A 225 10.70 25.36 -13.67
CA ILE A 225 11.67 25.47 -14.77
C ILE A 225 11.68 26.89 -15.40
N HIS A 226 10.89 27.81 -14.87
CA HIS A 226 10.85 29.23 -15.25
C HIS A 226 11.33 30.13 -14.09
#